data_AF-A0A662RXB6-F1
#
_entry.id   AF-A0A662RXB6-F1
#
_cell.length_a   1.000
_cell.length_b   1.000
_cell.length_c   1.000
_cell.angle_alpha   90.00
_cell.angle_beta   90.00
_cell.angle_gamma   90.00
#
_symmetry.space_group_name_H-M   'P 1'
#
loop_
_entity.id
_entity.type
_entity.pdbx_description
1 polymer ?
#
loop_
_entity_poly.entity_id
_entity_poly.type
_entity_poly.pdbx_seq_one_letter_code
_entity_poly.pdbx_strand_id
1 'polypeptide(L)'
;MGRNETPMTWMTASALLAPAAESLDIWTLITKASGVVMGVLILLAFFSVVGWYVIAYKYFYLRRAARESEKFLEVFWTSKRLDAIYASAEEFKHSPISAVFKAGYVELSKIKSAE
;
A
#
# COMPACT_ATOMS: atom_id res chain seq x y z
N MET A 1 -45.02 -41.90 34.02
CA MET A 1 -44.00 -40.84 33.92
C MET A 1 -43.55 -40.75 32.47
N GLY A 2 -43.76 -39.61 31.80
CA GLY A 2 -43.06 -39.28 30.54
C GLY A 2 -43.83 -39.53 29.24
N ARG A 3 -44.43 -38.47 28.68
CA ARG A 3 -43.91 -37.74 27.51
C ARG A 3 -44.92 -36.64 27.09
N ASN A 4 -44.96 -35.61 27.91
CA ASN A 4 -45.44 -34.27 27.59
C ASN A 4 -44.45 -33.59 26.64
N GLU A 5 -44.43 -34.00 25.39
CA GLU A 5 -43.59 -33.35 24.38
C GLU A 5 -44.47 -33.17 23.15
N THR A 6 -45.09 -31.98 23.00
CA THR A 6 -45.52 -31.50 21.69
C THR A 6 -44.34 -30.73 21.08
N PRO A 7 -43.33 -31.40 20.50
CA PRO A 7 -42.36 -30.68 19.71
C PRO A 7 -43.10 -30.18 18.46
N MET A 8 -42.74 -29.00 17.97
CA MET A 8 -42.94 -28.56 16.58
C MET A 8 -44.13 -27.65 16.19
N THR A 9 -45.13 -27.35 17.03
CA THR A 9 -46.19 -26.38 16.60
C THR A 9 -45.74 -24.92 16.60
N TRP A 10 -44.78 -24.55 17.46
CA TRP A 10 -44.22 -23.19 17.48
C TRP A 10 -43.23 -22.94 16.33
N MET A 11 -42.67 -24.00 15.73
CA MET A 11 -41.75 -23.90 14.59
C MET A 11 -42.49 -23.69 13.27
N THR A 12 -43.70 -24.21 13.13
CA THR A 12 -44.53 -24.00 11.93
C THR A 12 -45.21 -22.62 11.94
N ALA A 13 -45.56 -22.10 13.12
CA ALA A 13 -46.16 -20.77 13.24
C ALA A 13 -45.21 -19.64 12.84
N SER A 14 -43.91 -19.75 13.16
CA SER A 14 -42.90 -18.73 12.81
C SER A 14 -42.52 -18.74 11.33
N ALA A 15 -42.56 -19.91 10.67
CA ALA A 15 -42.25 -20.04 9.25
C ALA A 15 -43.30 -19.38 8.33
N LEU A 16 -44.57 -19.31 8.77
CA LEU A 16 -45.67 -18.68 8.03
C LEU A 16 -45.63 -17.13 8.09
N LEU A 17 -44.95 -16.56 9.09
CA LEU A 17 -44.81 -15.11 9.31
C LEU A 17 -43.40 -14.60 9.01
N ALA A 18 -42.49 -15.47 8.56
CA ALA A 18 -41.18 -15.05 8.11
C ALA A 18 -41.37 -14.19 6.84
N PRO A 19 -41.07 -12.88 6.87
CA PRO A 19 -40.99 -12.13 5.62
C PRO A 19 -39.98 -12.87 4.74
N ALA A 20 -40.34 -13.15 3.49
CA ALA A 20 -39.42 -13.72 2.53
C ALA A 20 -38.12 -12.91 2.63
N ALA A 21 -37.02 -13.57 2.99
CA ALA A 21 -35.74 -12.91 3.12
C ALA A 21 -35.40 -12.33 1.73
N GLU A 22 -35.71 -11.04 1.53
CA GLU A 22 -35.33 -10.33 0.32
C GLU A 22 -33.82 -10.43 0.26
N SER A 23 -33.31 -11.16 -0.73
CA SER A 23 -31.89 -11.14 -1.05
C SER A 23 -31.54 -9.70 -1.35
N LEU A 24 -30.82 -9.05 -0.43
CA LEU A 24 -30.36 -7.68 -0.59
C LEU A 24 -29.39 -7.63 -1.76
N ASP A 25 -29.95 -7.40 -2.95
CA ASP A 25 -29.19 -7.31 -4.17
C ASP A 25 -28.57 -5.92 -4.25
N ILE A 26 -27.29 -5.85 -3.92
CA ILE A 26 -26.49 -4.61 -3.86
C ILE A 26 -26.63 -3.82 -5.17
N TRP A 27 -26.77 -4.51 -6.30
CA TRP A 27 -26.98 -3.88 -7.61
C TRP A 27 -28.32 -3.15 -7.70
N THR A 28 -29.40 -3.70 -7.13
CA THR A 28 -30.70 -3.02 -7.10
C THR A 28 -30.71 -1.81 -6.19
N LEU A 29 -29.95 -1.83 -5.09
CA LEU A 29 -29.82 -0.69 -4.18
C LEU A 29 -29.04 0.47 -4.83
N ILE A 30 -27.98 0.16 -5.59
CA ILE A 30 -27.19 1.17 -6.31
C ILE A 30 -27.99 1.77 -7.48
N THR A 31 -28.72 0.95 -8.24
CA THR A 31 -29.51 1.41 -9.40
C THR A 31 -30.76 2.19 -9.03
N LYS A 32 -31.35 1.91 -7.85
CA LYS A 32 -32.48 2.68 -7.29
C LYS A 32 -32.04 3.91 -6.50
N ALA A 33 -30.73 4.10 -6.25
CA ALA A 33 -30.24 5.24 -5.50
C ALA A 33 -30.48 6.55 -6.26
N SER A 34 -30.80 7.62 -5.53
CA SER A 34 -31.00 8.95 -6.12
C SER A 34 -29.71 9.46 -6.78
N GLY A 35 -29.83 10.31 -7.79
CA GLY A 35 -28.68 10.81 -8.56
C GLY A 35 -27.57 11.45 -7.70
N VAL A 36 -27.95 12.08 -6.58
CA VAL A 36 -27.00 12.64 -5.61
C VAL A 36 -26.20 11.54 -4.91
N VAL A 37 -26.86 10.48 -4.45
CA VAL A 37 -26.20 9.35 -3.76
C VAL A 37 -25.22 8.65 -4.70
N MET A 38 -25.62 8.43 -5.95
CA MET A 38 -24.73 7.85 -6.97
C MET A 38 -23.49 8.72 -7.22
N GLY A 39 -23.65 10.04 -7.25
CA GLY A 39 -22.53 10.99 -7.36
C GLY A 39 -21.56 10.89 -6.20
N VAL A 40 -22.07 10.81 -4.96
CA VAL A 40 -21.25 10.64 -3.76
C VAL A 40 -20.51 9.29 -3.78
N LEU A 41 -21.18 8.20 -4.18
CA LEU A 41 -20.56 6.87 -4.28
C LEU A 41 -19.40 6.84 -5.27
N ILE A 42 -19.58 7.46 -6.45
CA ILE A 42 -18.51 7.56 -7.46
C ILE A 42 -17.34 8.39 -6.92
N LEU A 43 -17.62 9.52 -6.29
CA LEU A 43 -16.59 10.39 -5.72
C LEU A 43 -15.79 9.67 -4.62
N LEU A 44 -16.47 8.94 -3.74
CA LEU A 44 -15.82 8.15 -2.69
C LEU A 44 -14.98 7.03 -3.28
N ALA A 45 -15.51 6.28 -4.25
CA ALA A 45 -14.77 5.22 -4.93
C ALA A 45 -13.51 5.76 -5.61
N PHE A 46 -13.64 6.91 -6.29
CA PHE A 46 -12.50 7.60 -6.92
C PHE A 46 -11.41 7.94 -5.90
N PHE A 47 -11.75 8.60 -4.78
CA PHE A 47 -10.76 8.94 -3.76
C PHE A 47 -10.16 7.71 -3.08
N SER A 48 -10.93 6.64 -2.91
CA SER A 48 -10.43 5.37 -2.38
C SER A 48 -9.33 4.78 -3.29
N VAL A 49 -9.60 4.71 -4.60
CA VAL A 49 -8.64 4.20 -5.59
C VAL A 49 -7.40 5.08 -5.66
N VAL A 50 -7.56 6.41 -5.68
CA VAL A 50 -6.44 7.37 -5.69
C VAL A 50 -5.60 7.23 -4.42
N GLY A 51 -6.23 7.06 -3.26
CA GLY A 51 -5.53 6.86 -1.99
C GLY A 51 -4.62 5.63 -2.04
N TRP A 52 -5.18 4.49 -2.45
CA TRP A 52 -4.40 3.25 -2.56
C TRP A 52 -3.31 3.33 -3.63
N TYR A 53 -3.60 4.00 -4.76
CA TYR A 53 -2.61 4.25 -5.81
C TYR A 53 -1.41 5.06 -5.29
N VAL A 54 -1.65 6.16 -4.57
CA VAL A 54 -0.57 6.99 -3.99
C VAL A 54 0.25 6.20 -2.98
N ILE A 55 -0.40 5.38 -2.14
CA ILE A 55 0.28 4.50 -1.19
C ILE A 55 1.19 3.52 -1.94
N ALA A 56 0.67 2.82 -2.94
CA ALA A 56 1.42 1.87 -3.74
C ALA A 56 2.61 2.55 -4.43
N TYR A 57 2.38 3.69 -5.10
CA TYR A 57 3.41 4.45 -5.80
C TYR A 57 4.58 4.83 -4.88
N LYS A 58 4.29 5.46 -3.73
CA LYS A 58 5.32 5.85 -2.77
C LYS A 58 6.01 4.63 -2.15
N TYR A 59 5.27 3.56 -1.88
CA TYR A 59 5.84 2.32 -1.37
C TYR A 59 6.86 1.70 -2.33
N PHE A 60 6.53 1.60 -3.63
CA PHE A 60 7.47 1.07 -4.62
C PHE A 60 8.71 1.95 -4.78
N TYR A 61 8.53 3.27 -4.77
CA TYR A 61 9.63 4.23 -4.84
C TYR A 61 10.61 4.09 -3.66
N LEU A 62 10.09 4.10 -2.42
CA LEU A 62 10.90 3.93 -1.21
C LEU A 62 11.59 2.57 -1.16
N ARG A 63 10.87 1.49 -1.53
CA ARG A 63 11.44 0.14 -1.55
C ARG A 63 12.54 -0.01 -2.59
N ARG A 64 12.46 0.68 -3.73
CA ARG A 64 13.55 0.71 -4.72
C ARG A 64 14.78 1.43 -4.16
N ALA A 65 14.58 2.62 -3.58
CA ALA A 65 15.67 3.41 -2.99
C ALA A 65 16.36 2.66 -1.83
N ALA A 66 15.61 1.96 -0.99
CA ALA A 66 16.13 1.14 0.11
C ALA A 66 17.04 0.02 -0.41
N ARG A 67 16.58 -0.76 -1.40
CA ARG A 67 17.38 -1.85 -2.00
C ARG A 67 18.65 -1.37 -2.67
N GLU A 68 18.61 -0.24 -3.41
CA GLU A 68 19.83 0.32 -4.00
C GLU A 68 20.80 0.82 -2.92
N SER A 69 20.29 1.30 -1.79
CA SER A 69 21.11 1.75 -0.66
C SER A 69 21.81 0.63 0.07
N GLU A 70 21.12 -0.50 0.30
CA GLU A 70 21.74 -1.69 0.89
C GLU A 70 22.90 -2.21 0.01
N LYS A 71 22.70 -2.28 -1.31
CA LYS A 71 23.73 -2.69 -2.25
C LYS A 71 24.93 -1.73 -2.27
N PHE A 72 24.68 -0.44 -2.29
CA PHE A 72 25.76 0.56 -2.21
C PHE A 72 26.55 0.41 -0.90
N LEU A 73 25.86 0.17 0.21
CA LEU A 73 26.49 0.02 1.52
C LEU A 73 27.40 -1.22 1.57
N GLU A 74 27.01 -2.34 0.95
CA GLU A 74 27.85 -3.54 0.81
C GLU A 74 29.16 -3.23 0.07
N VAL A 75 29.08 -2.49 -1.04
CA VAL A 75 30.26 -2.05 -1.81
C VAL A 75 31.13 -1.09 -0.99
N PHE A 76 30.50 -0.15 -0.26
CA PHE A 76 31.18 0.80 0.60
C PHE A 76 32.01 0.11 1.68
N TRP A 77 31.47 -0.90 2.36
CA TRP A 77 32.19 -1.63 3.42
C TRP A 77 33.26 -2.58 2.89
N THR A 78 33.12 -3.06 1.65
CA THR A 78 34.09 -3.99 1.05
C THR A 78 35.31 -3.26 0.48
N SER A 79 35.13 -2.04 -0.02
CA SER A 79 36.19 -1.29 -0.68
C SER A 79 36.94 -0.37 0.29
N LYS A 80 38.28 -0.39 0.23
CA LYS A 80 39.14 0.50 1.04
C LYS A 80 39.51 1.81 0.33
N ARG A 81 39.06 2.00 -0.91
CA ARG A 81 39.48 3.07 -1.82
C ARG A 81 38.31 3.99 -2.16
N LEU A 82 38.39 5.25 -1.74
CA LEU A 82 37.31 6.24 -1.90
C LEU A 82 36.99 6.56 -3.38
N ASP A 83 38.01 6.56 -4.24
CA ASP A 83 37.87 6.75 -5.68
C ASP A 83 37.12 5.59 -6.35
N ALA A 84 37.40 4.35 -5.93
CA ALA A 84 36.66 3.17 -6.40
C ALA A 84 35.19 3.19 -5.93
N ILE A 85 34.96 3.61 -4.68
CA ILE A 85 33.60 3.78 -4.14
C ILE A 85 32.85 4.87 -4.92
N TYR A 86 33.50 5.97 -5.27
CA TYR A 86 32.90 7.05 -6.06
C TYR A 86 32.43 6.58 -7.44
N ALA A 87 33.26 5.80 -8.14
CA ALA A 87 32.87 5.18 -9.42
C ALA A 87 31.63 4.27 -9.24
N SER A 88 31.62 3.42 -8.21
CA SER A 88 30.46 2.55 -7.93
C SER A 88 29.20 3.33 -7.54
N ALA A 89 29.34 4.49 -6.89
CA ALA A 89 28.22 5.36 -6.53
C ALA A 89 27.50 5.93 -7.77
N GLU A 90 28.12 5.93 -8.95
CA GLU A 90 27.48 6.31 -10.22
C GLU A 90 26.45 5.31 -10.72
N GLU A 91 26.58 4.04 -10.34
CA GLU A 91 25.66 2.99 -10.73
C GLU A 91 24.38 2.99 -9.87
N PHE A 92 24.46 3.45 -8.61
CA PHE A 92 23.35 3.44 -7.64
C PHE A 92 22.62 4.79 -7.54
N LYS A 93 22.04 5.28 -8.65
CA LYS A 93 21.44 6.63 -8.73
C LYS A 93 20.18 6.84 -7.89
N HIS A 94 19.43 5.79 -7.53
CA HIS A 94 18.21 5.91 -6.71
C HIS A 94 18.51 5.68 -5.22
N SER A 95 19.77 5.43 -4.85
CA SER A 95 20.18 5.36 -3.45
C SER A 95 20.38 6.77 -2.88
N PRO A 96 19.63 7.17 -1.83
CA PRO A 96 19.94 8.40 -1.10
C PRO A 96 21.33 8.38 -0.45
N ILE A 97 21.84 7.21 -0.05
CA ILE A 97 23.15 7.09 0.61
C ILE A 97 24.28 7.35 -0.39
N SER A 98 24.18 6.81 -1.61
CA SER A 98 25.19 7.07 -2.66
C SER A 98 25.26 8.56 -3.03
N ALA A 99 24.11 9.25 -3.01
CA ALA A 99 24.03 10.68 -3.28
C ALA A 99 24.76 11.51 -2.21
N VAL A 100 24.58 11.18 -0.92
CA VAL A 100 25.30 11.83 0.19
C VAL A 100 26.79 11.55 0.10
N PHE A 101 27.21 10.31 -0.17
CA PHE A 101 28.62 9.97 -0.35
C PHE A 101 29.27 10.77 -1.47
N LYS A 102 28.61 10.85 -2.64
CA LYS A 102 29.10 11.63 -3.78
C LYS A 102 29.29 13.10 -3.43
N ALA A 103 28.29 13.71 -2.79
CA ALA A 103 28.38 15.11 -2.36
C ALA A 103 29.58 15.31 -1.43
N GLY A 104 29.78 14.42 -0.46
CA GLY A 104 30.94 14.47 0.45
C GLY A 104 32.28 14.24 -0.24
N TYR A 105 32.37 13.27 -1.16
CA TYR A 105 33.60 13.00 -1.92
C TYR A 105 34.01 14.17 -2.80
N VAL A 106 33.04 14.79 -3.49
CA VAL A 106 33.28 15.98 -4.31
C VAL A 106 33.83 17.10 -3.44
N GLU A 107 33.26 17.35 -2.26
CA GLU A 107 33.74 18.40 -1.38
C GLU A 107 35.14 18.11 -0.81
N LEU A 108 35.39 16.87 -0.38
CA LEU A 108 36.72 16.43 0.07
C LEU A 108 37.77 16.59 -1.04
N SER A 109 37.42 16.27 -2.28
CA SER A 109 38.32 16.41 -3.42
C SER A 109 38.69 17.86 -3.70
N LYS A 110 37.75 18.81 -3.51
CA LYS A 110 38.03 20.24 -3.64
C LYS A 110 38.99 20.73 -2.56
N ILE A 111 38.75 20.34 -1.31
CA ILE A 111 39.61 20.74 -0.18
C ILE A 111 41.03 20.23 -0.42
N LYS A 112 41.18 18.95 -0.77
CA LYS A 112 42.48 18.34 -1.06
C LYS A 112 43.23 18.97 -2.25
N SER A 113 42.51 19.54 -3.21
CA SER A 113 43.12 20.19 -4.38
C SER A 113 43.44 21.66 -4.15
N ALA A 114 42.88 22.26 -3.10
CA ALA A 114 43.11 23.65 -2.70
C ALA A 114 44.28 23.79 -1.71
N GLU A 115 44.76 22.66 -1.19
CA GLU A 115 45.98 22.52 -0.37
C GLU A 115 47.19 22.20 -1.27
#